data_AF-A0A3M0Z7Y9-F1
#
_entry.id   AF-A0A3M0Z7Y9-F1
#
_cell.length_a   1.000
_cell.length_b   1.000
_cell.length_c   1.000
_cell.angle_alpha   90.00
_cell.angle_beta   90.00
_cell.angle_gamma   90.00
#
_symmetry.space_group_name_H-M   'P 1'
#
loop_
_entity.id
_entity.type
_entity.pdbx_description
1 polymer ?
#
loop_
_entity_poly.entity_id
_entity_poly.type
_entity_poly.pdbx_seq_one_letter_code
_entity_poly.pdbx_strand_id
1 'polypeptide(L)'
;MKCFLSLLTVLCTVTLMAGDTYDFPGYPAVKGRRTGFFHTEKHGETWWIIDPNGHGYLLLGVNQVSHKGPKAPGEKPEETYDYWTQKKYPSIDAFVRATAERLKKWGFTAAGSGFIPQPQTYYRNYIPYTIMLKVMPSFYREGDDYLLYDANSWHDVANVFHPEWPAHCQQLAEKMCAPNRNNPYLIGYFLDNERAWAGLDGLLMQAWSKPPQHSAKQKFVEIARNHFPGIEAFNQAWHTRFKTFDELAVSTRPKHALTPAAKAMAEDFLRQFAVRYFKTIRDAVRRVDPNHMLLGMRQNAHGSVHPVVWREMGRYCDIITLNYYPVIHPERGVQQSHI
;
A
#
# COMPACT_ATOMS: atom_id res chain seq x y z
N MET A 1 26.20 23.16 57.16
CA MET A 1 25.43 24.34 56.70
C MET A 1 26.07 24.83 55.40
N LYS A 2 25.46 24.88 54.22
CA LYS A 2 24.10 24.63 53.71
C LYS A 2 24.29 24.11 52.27
N CYS A 3 23.56 23.05 51.91
CA CYS A 3 23.38 22.63 50.52
C CYS A 3 22.58 23.68 49.75
N PHE A 4 22.99 24.02 48.53
CA PHE A 4 22.14 24.70 47.55
C PHE A 4 21.98 23.76 46.35
N LEU A 5 20.80 23.12 46.30
CA LEU A 5 20.28 22.42 45.13
C LEU A 5 19.66 23.48 44.23
N SER A 6 20.24 23.72 43.06
CA SER A 6 19.60 24.48 41.98
C SER A 6 18.74 23.51 41.15
N LEU A 7 17.43 23.50 41.42
CA LEU A 7 16.45 22.89 40.51
C LEU A 7 16.40 23.73 39.23
N LEU A 8 16.96 23.22 38.13
CA LEU A 8 16.63 23.69 36.79
C LEU A 8 15.31 23.03 36.38
N THR A 9 14.20 23.70 36.64
CA THR A 9 12.90 23.32 36.09
C THR A 9 12.93 23.61 34.59
N VAL A 10 13.17 22.57 33.78
CA VAL A 10 12.88 22.63 32.34
C VAL A 10 11.36 22.70 32.24
N LEU A 11 10.81 23.92 32.15
CA LEU A 11 9.46 24.12 31.64
C LEU A 11 9.50 23.69 30.17
N CYS A 12 9.21 22.41 29.95
CA CYS A 12 8.67 21.95 28.69
C CYS A 12 7.31 22.64 28.56
N THR A 13 7.28 23.79 27.89
CA THR A 13 6.04 24.30 27.32
C THR A 13 5.59 23.25 26.31
N VAL A 14 4.78 22.31 26.79
CA VAL A 14 3.82 21.61 25.95
C VAL A 14 2.86 22.70 25.52
N THR A 15 3.19 23.39 24.43
CA THR A 15 2.18 24.07 23.65
C THR A 15 1.25 22.95 23.22
N LEU A 16 0.10 22.84 23.90
CA LEU A 16 -1.06 22.14 23.36
C LEU A 16 -1.29 22.77 22.00
N MET A 17 -0.76 22.14 20.94
CA MET A 17 -1.17 22.41 19.58
C MET A 17 -2.69 22.24 19.63
N ALA A 18 -3.44 23.33 19.47
CA ALA A 18 -4.86 23.24 19.20
C ALA A 18 -5.00 22.19 18.10
N GLY A 19 -5.73 21.10 18.37
CA GLY A 19 -5.89 20.01 17.41
C GLY A 19 -6.35 20.61 16.07
N ASP A 20 -5.83 20.10 14.96
CA ASP A 20 -6.27 20.59 13.65
C ASP A 20 -7.79 20.55 13.59
N THR A 21 -8.42 21.67 13.24
CA THR A 21 -9.86 21.70 13.02
C THR A 21 -10.12 21.36 11.56
N TYR A 22 -10.88 20.29 11.32
CA TYR A 22 -11.28 19.90 9.97
C TYR A 22 -12.41 20.79 9.45
N ASP A 23 -12.11 21.57 8.41
CA ASP A 23 -13.01 22.56 7.81
C ASP A 23 -13.16 22.37 6.29
N PHE A 24 -13.01 21.13 5.79
CA PHE A 24 -13.30 20.84 4.39
C PHE A 24 -14.75 20.37 4.23
N PRO A 25 -15.50 20.86 3.23
CA PRO A 25 -16.90 20.48 3.07
C PRO A 25 -17.05 19.06 2.52
N GLY A 26 -17.78 18.22 3.26
CA GLY A 26 -18.38 16.99 2.73
C GLY A 26 -19.75 17.23 2.07
N TYR A 27 -20.44 16.15 1.73
CA TYR A 27 -21.78 16.12 1.17
C TYR A 27 -22.83 16.00 2.28
N PRO A 28 -23.49 17.09 2.69
CA PRO A 28 -24.27 17.13 3.93
C PRO A 28 -25.58 16.34 3.87
N ALA A 29 -26.06 15.95 2.69
CA ALA A 29 -27.28 15.16 2.54
C ALA A 29 -27.09 13.69 2.98
N VAL A 30 -25.85 13.21 2.99
CA VAL A 30 -25.49 11.90 3.56
C VAL A 30 -24.92 12.15 4.95
N LYS A 31 -25.51 11.54 5.98
CA LYS A 31 -25.10 11.70 7.38
C LYS A 31 -24.61 10.37 7.93
N GLY A 32 -23.36 10.34 8.39
CA GLY A 32 -22.78 9.21 9.11
C GLY A 32 -22.33 9.61 10.51
N ARG A 33 -21.59 8.73 11.19
CA ARG A 33 -21.08 9.03 12.53
C ARG A 33 -19.97 10.09 12.48
N ARG A 34 -19.99 11.03 13.42
CA ARG A 34 -18.92 12.02 13.58
C ARG A 34 -17.79 11.44 14.43
N THR A 35 -16.78 10.86 13.79
CA THR A 35 -15.64 10.22 14.47
C THR A 35 -14.43 11.14 14.63
N GLY A 36 -14.41 12.28 13.93
CA GLY A 36 -13.21 13.12 13.79
C GLY A 36 -12.23 12.63 12.73
N PHE A 37 -12.52 11.52 12.03
CA PHE A 37 -11.66 10.94 10.99
C PHE A 37 -12.48 10.39 9.82
N PHE A 38 -11.85 10.30 8.65
CA PHE A 38 -12.47 9.61 7.53
C PHE A 38 -12.67 8.12 7.84
N HIS A 39 -13.83 7.58 7.51
CA HIS A 39 -14.16 6.16 7.68
C HIS A 39 -15.21 5.73 6.64
N THR A 40 -15.51 4.43 6.58
CA THR A 40 -16.55 3.90 5.69
C THR A 40 -17.82 3.54 6.45
N GLU A 41 -18.96 3.79 5.84
CA GLU A 41 -20.26 3.30 6.29
C GLU A 41 -21.08 2.79 5.11
N LYS A 42 -21.85 1.72 5.33
CA LYS A 42 -22.84 1.24 4.35
C LYS A 42 -24.20 1.82 4.70
N HIS A 43 -24.78 2.60 3.80
CA HIS A 43 -26.14 3.14 3.94
C HIS A 43 -27.03 2.46 2.89
N GLY A 44 -27.91 1.55 3.34
CA GLY A 44 -28.66 0.66 2.44
C GLY A 44 -27.71 -0.20 1.61
N GLU A 45 -27.77 -0.09 0.29
CA GLU A 45 -26.89 -0.81 -0.64
C GLU A 45 -25.63 -0.02 -1.05
N THR A 46 -25.51 1.24 -0.64
CA THR A 46 -24.41 2.11 -1.06
C THR A 46 -23.35 2.22 0.04
N TRP A 47 -22.09 2.01 -0.33
CA TRP A 47 -20.96 2.35 0.51
C TRP A 47 -20.58 3.82 0.35
N TRP A 48 -20.38 4.49 1.48
CA TRP A 48 -19.91 5.87 1.54
C TRP A 48 -18.60 5.94 2.31
N ILE A 49 -17.71 6.83 1.87
CA ILE A 49 -16.75 7.44 2.79
C ILE A 49 -17.52 8.51 3.56
N ILE A 50 -17.30 8.59 4.85
CA ILE A 50 -17.82 9.63 5.73
C ILE A 50 -16.63 10.48 6.20
N ASP A 51 -16.77 11.80 6.12
CA ASP A 51 -15.77 12.77 6.54
C ASP A 51 -15.68 12.90 8.08
N PRO A 52 -14.63 13.55 8.63
CA PRO A 52 -14.49 13.80 10.06
C PRO A 52 -15.68 14.45 10.77
N ASN A 53 -16.49 15.23 10.05
CA ASN A 53 -17.66 15.93 10.57
C ASN A 53 -18.96 15.12 10.46
N GLY A 54 -18.92 13.90 9.88
CA GLY A 54 -20.06 13.01 9.76
C GLY A 54 -20.87 13.22 8.47
N HIS A 55 -20.29 13.83 7.44
CA HIS A 55 -20.94 13.99 6.14
C HIS A 55 -20.43 12.96 5.13
N GLY A 56 -21.27 12.55 4.17
CA GLY A 56 -20.82 11.72 3.07
C GLY A 56 -19.69 12.40 2.29
N TYR A 57 -18.82 11.61 1.69
CA TYR A 57 -17.62 12.12 1.04
C TYR A 57 -17.32 11.31 -0.21
N LEU A 58 -17.07 12.01 -1.31
CA LEU A 58 -16.57 11.41 -2.55
C LEU A 58 -15.07 11.72 -2.65
N LEU A 59 -14.21 10.70 -2.73
CA LEU A 59 -12.79 10.90 -3.00
C LEU A 59 -12.58 11.17 -4.49
N LEU A 60 -12.45 12.43 -4.85
CA LEU A 60 -12.15 12.89 -6.21
C LEU A 60 -10.87 13.71 -6.16
N GLY A 61 -9.79 13.17 -6.73
CA GLY A 61 -8.49 13.80 -6.68
C GLY A 61 -7.64 13.58 -7.92
N VAL A 62 -6.68 14.47 -8.11
CA VAL A 62 -5.64 14.35 -9.14
C VAL A 62 -4.43 13.65 -8.51
N ASN A 63 -3.86 12.64 -9.18
CA ASN A 63 -2.61 12.01 -8.72
C ASN A 63 -1.39 12.83 -9.14
N GLN A 64 -0.24 12.63 -8.47
CA GLN A 64 1.04 13.29 -8.78
C GLN A 64 1.02 14.83 -8.65
N VAL A 65 0.24 15.37 -7.71
CA VAL A 65 0.16 16.82 -7.48
C VAL A 65 1.34 17.30 -6.64
N SER A 66 2.41 17.73 -7.32
CA SER A 66 3.66 18.12 -6.69
C SER A 66 4.26 19.38 -7.29
N HIS A 67 5.04 20.13 -6.50
CA HIS A 67 5.87 21.24 -7.00
C HIS A 67 7.09 20.75 -7.79
N LYS A 68 7.34 19.44 -7.77
CA LYS A 68 8.36 18.75 -8.55
C LYS A 68 7.73 17.86 -9.63
N GLY A 69 8.42 17.69 -10.75
CA GLY A 69 8.03 16.80 -11.85
C GLY A 69 9.09 15.73 -12.15
N PRO A 70 8.76 14.75 -13.01
CA PRO A 70 9.76 13.87 -13.60
C PRO A 70 10.75 14.70 -14.44
N LYS A 71 11.98 14.20 -14.57
CA LYS A 71 13.05 14.83 -15.37
C LYS A 71 13.53 13.85 -16.42
N ALA A 72 13.66 14.31 -17.66
CA ALA A 72 14.25 13.51 -18.71
C ALA A 72 15.79 13.48 -18.59
N PRO A 73 16.46 12.39 -19.00
CA PRO A 73 17.92 12.38 -19.08
C PRO A 73 18.44 13.52 -19.97
N GLY A 74 19.36 14.32 -19.45
CA GLY A 74 19.96 15.46 -20.18
C GLY A 74 19.14 16.75 -20.17
N GLU A 75 17.97 16.78 -19.54
CA GLU A 75 17.15 17.98 -19.41
C GLU A 75 17.86 19.05 -18.56
N LYS A 76 17.92 20.28 -19.08
CA LYS A 76 18.54 21.42 -18.37
C LYS A 76 17.61 21.93 -17.28
N PRO A 77 18.13 22.56 -16.21
CA PRO A 77 17.30 23.08 -15.13
C PRO A 77 16.11 23.92 -15.60
N GLU A 78 16.32 24.86 -16.52
CA GLU A 78 15.32 25.78 -17.06
C GLU A 78 14.22 25.12 -17.92
N GLU A 79 14.43 23.87 -18.34
CA GLU A 79 13.44 23.07 -19.08
C GLU A 79 12.51 22.30 -18.12
N THR A 80 12.94 22.11 -16.87
CA THR A 80 12.20 21.30 -15.90
C THR A 80 10.99 22.01 -15.29
N TYR A 81 9.96 21.22 -14.93
CA TYR A 81 8.81 21.71 -14.18
C TYR A 81 9.21 22.35 -12.84
N ASP A 82 10.18 21.77 -12.13
CA ASP A 82 10.68 22.26 -10.84
C ASP A 82 11.19 23.70 -10.91
N TYR A 83 11.86 24.06 -12.02
CA TYR A 83 12.39 25.40 -12.22
C TYR A 83 11.26 26.42 -12.35
N TRP A 84 10.24 26.10 -13.15
CA TRP A 84 9.11 27.00 -13.37
C TRP A 84 8.20 27.12 -12.14
N THR A 85 8.05 26.06 -11.34
CA THR A 85 7.33 26.16 -10.07
C THR A 85 8.06 27.05 -9.07
N GLN A 86 9.38 26.90 -8.94
CA GLN A 86 10.19 27.76 -8.06
C GLN A 86 10.19 29.22 -8.50
N LYS A 87 10.20 29.49 -9.82
CA LYS A 87 10.12 30.86 -10.35
C LYS A 87 8.75 31.50 -10.13
N LYS A 88 7.68 30.69 -10.16
CA LYS A 88 6.30 31.17 -10.03
C LYS A 88 5.85 31.34 -8.58
N TYR A 89 6.29 30.48 -7.68
CA TYR A 89 5.83 30.47 -6.29
C TYR A 89 6.98 30.78 -5.33
N PRO A 90 6.81 31.75 -4.41
CA PRO A 90 7.87 32.17 -3.50
C PRO A 90 8.23 31.11 -2.45
N SER A 91 7.41 30.07 -2.28
CA SER A 91 7.64 28.96 -1.37
C SER A 91 6.82 27.72 -1.77
N ILE A 92 7.16 26.57 -1.18
CA ILE A 92 6.36 25.34 -1.32
C ILE A 92 4.95 25.56 -0.74
N ASP A 93 4.79 26.29 0.37
CA ASP A 93 3.48 26.61 0.94
C ASP A 93 2.63 27.44 -0.03
N ALA A 94 3.23 28.43 -0.70
CA ALA A 94 2.53 29.23 -1.69
C ALA A 94 2.08 28.38 -2.89
N PHE A 95 2.92 27.44 -3.35
CA PHE A 95 2.53 26.45 -4.37
C PHE A 95 1.36 25.59 -3.89
N VAL A 96 1.45 25.03 -2.69
CA VAL A 96 0.47 24.09 -2.13
C VAL A 96 -0.87 24.79 -1.94
N ARG A 97 -0.89 25.97 -1.34
CA ARG A 97 -2.10 26.79 -1.18
C ARG A 97 -2.73 27.11 -2.54
N ALA A 98 -1.96 27.64 -3.48
CA ALA A 98 -2.47 27.95 -4.81
C ALA A 98 -2.96 26.71 -5.57
N THR A 99 -2.38 25.53 -5.31
CA THR A 99 -2.80 24.26 -5.90
C THR A 99 -4.08 23.74 -5.26
N ALA A 100 -4.19 23.77 -3.94
CA ALA A 100 -5.40 23.40 -3.22
C ALA A 100 -6.58 24.29 -3.61
N GLU A 101 -6.39 25.61 -3.74
CA GLU A 101 -7.42 26.52 -4.24
C GLU A 101 -7.88 26.16 -5.66
N ARG A 102 -6.95 25.80 -6.55
CA ARG A 102 -7.29 25.35 -7.91
C ARG A 102 -8.11 24.06 -7.89
N LEU A 103 -7.66 23.05 -7.12
CA LEU A 103 -8.38 21.78 -6.99
C LEU A 103 -9.81 22.00 -6.46
N LYS A 104 -9.96 22.80 -5.40
CA LYS A 104 -11.28 23.17 -4.85
C LYS A 104 -12.15 23.88 -5.89
N LYS A 105 -11.60 24.87 -6.59
CA LYS A 105 -12.32 25.61 -7.65
C LYS A 105 -12.77 24.70 -8.79
N TRP A 106 -12.02 23.65 -9.08
CA TRP A 106 -12.35 22.66 -10.11
C TRP A 106 -13.31 21.55 -9.61
N GLY A 107 -13.68 21.56 -8.33
CA GLY A 107 -14.59 20.58 -7.74
C GLY A 107 -13.91 19.29 -7.26
N PHE A 108 -12.58 19.23 -7.22
CA PHE A 108 -11.87 18.12 -6.57
C PHE A 108 -11.98 18.23 -5.05
N THR A 109 -12.10 17.08 -4.40
CA THR A 109 -12.21 16.99 -2.93
C THR A 109 -10.88 16.61 -2.29
N ALA A 110 -9.94 16.04 -3.05
CA ALA A 110 -8.66 15.60 -2.50
C ALA A 110 -7.45 15.96 -3.38
N ALA A 111 -6.30 16.14 -2.74
CA ALA A 111 -5.01 15.89 -3.38
C ALA A 111 -4.77 14.37 -3.42
N GLY A 112 -4.73 13.80 -4.62
CA GLY A 112 -4.59 12.36 -4.83
C GLY A 112 -3.21 11.82 -4.48
N SER A 113 -3.01 10.52 -4.74
CA SER A 113 -1.76 9.85 -4.43
C SER A 113 -0.62 10.30 -5.36
N GLY A 114 0.61 10.32 -4.86
CA GLY A 114 1.79 10.69 -5.65
C GLY A 114 3.01 9.83 -5.30
N PHE A 115 3.89 9.63 -6.27
CA PHE A 115 5.18 8.97 -6.10
C PHE A 115 6.35 9.93 -6.06
N ILE A 116 6.13 11.16 -6.54
CA ILE A 116 7.12 12.23 -6.63
C ILE A 116 7.61 12.61 -5.22
N PRO A 117 8.89 13.03 -5.05
CA PRO A 117 9.56 13.31 -3.77
C PRO A 117 9.01 14.50 -2.94
N GLN A 118 7.73 14.83 -3.06
CA GLN A 118 7.06 15.77 -2.16
C GLN A 118 6.23 15.00 -1.13
N PRO A 119 6.39 15.28 0.18
CA PRO A 119 5.47 14.80 1.20
C PRO A 119 4.06 15.30 0.93
N GLN A 120 3.08 14.39 0.77
CA GLN A 120 1.67 14.78 0.62
C GLN A 120 1.12 15.48 1.87
N THR A 121 1.80 15.32 3.01
CA THR A 121 1.50 16.01 4.27
C THR A 121 1.51 17.53 4.16
N TYR A 122 2.10 18.11 3.11
CA TYR A 122 2.00 19.55 2.88
C TYR A 122 0.57 20.03 2.62
N TYR A 123 -0.35 19.17 2.16
CA TYR A 123 -1.76 19.54 1.97
C TYR A 123 -2.59 19.54 3.26
N ARG A 124 -2.00 19.15 4.41
CA ARG A 124 -2.65 19.25 5.72
C ARG A 124 -3.21 20.65 5.92
N ASN A 125 -4.46 20.74 6.36
CA ASN A 125 -5.23 21.98 6.56
C ASN A 125 -5.59 22.77 5.28
N TYR A 126 -5.26 22.27 4.09
CA TYR A 126 -5.64 22.92 2.82
C TYR A 126 -6.71 22.14 2.04
N ILE A 127 -6.53 20.83 1.92
CA ILE A 127 -7.45 19.90 1.22
C ILE A 127 -7.17 18.48 1.72
N PRO A 128 -8.19 17.61 1.85
CA PRO A 128 -7.98 16.21 2.19
C PRO A 128 -6.98 15.53 1.25
N TYR A 129 -6.22 14.57 1.78
CA TYR A 129 -5.16 13.92 1.00
C TYR A 129 -4.90 12.47 1.42
N THR A 130 -4.07 11.77 0.66
CA THR A 130 -3.67 10.38 0.94
C THR A 130 -2.14 10.27 1.06
N ILE A 131 -1.68 9.25 1.77
CA ILE A 131 -0.25 8.92 1.88
C ILE A 131 -0.03 7.52 1.29
N MET A 132 1.08 7.33 0.59
CA MET A 132 1.52 6.00 0.16
C MET A 132 2.68 5.50 1.03
N LEU A 133 2.51 4.32 1.63
CA LEU A 133 3.50 3.73 2.52
C LEU A 133 4.68 3.08 1.78
N LYS A 134 4.44 2.58 0.56
CA LYS A 134 5.44 1.83 -0.22
C LYS A 134 5.99 0.65 0.59
N VAL A 135 5.09 -0.20 1.10
CA VAL A 135 5.43 -1.26 2.06
C VAL A 135 6.47 -2.21 1.51
N MET A 136 6.25 -2.79 0.32
CA MET A 136 7.25 -3.71 -0.28
C MET A 136 8.56 -3.00 -0.68
N PRO A 137 8.56 -1.86 -1.40
CA PRO A 137 9.81 -1.21 -1.80
C PRO A 137 10.67 -0.75 -0.64
N SER A 138 10.05 -0.32 0.46
CA SER A 138 10.80 0.10 1.65
C SER A 138 11.52 -1.06 2.34
N PHE A 139 11.13 -2.31 2.04
CA PHE A 139 11.76 -3.51 2.59
C PHE A 139 12.96 -4.00 1.78
N TYR A 140 13.12 -3.57 0.52
CA TYR A 140 14.22 -4.06 -0.32
C TYR A 140 15.58 -3.68 0.25
N ARG A 141 16.46 -4.67 0.34
CA ARG A 141 17.85 -4.56 0.78
C ARG A 141 18.71 -5.41 -0.15
N GLU A 142 20.03 -5.19 -0.10
CA GLU A 142 20.97 -6.12 -0.71
C GLU A 142 20.83 -7.51 -0.04
N GLY A 143 20.88 -8.55 -0.86
CA GLY A 143 20.76 -9.94 -0.41
C GLY A 143 19.57 -10.68 -1.03
N ASP A 144 19.73 -11.99 -1.19
CA ASP A 144 18.81 -12.80 -2.00
C ASP A 144 17.45 -13.07 -1.35
N ASP A 145 17.33 -12.92 -0.02
CA ASP A 145 16.12 -13.33 0.75
C ASP A 145 15.06 -12.22 0.91
N TYR A 146 15.34 -10.97 0.49
CA TYR A 146 14.41 -9.84 0.63
C TYR A 146 13.44 -9.72 -0.56
N LEU A 147 13.84 -10.16 -1.75
CA LEU A 147 13.08 -10.07 -2.99
C LEU A 147 12.56 -11.44 -3.41
N LEU A 148 11.23 -11.61 -3.47
CA LEU A 148 10.64 -12.84 -3.97
C LEU A 148 10.57 -12.86 -5.49
N TYR A 149 10.07 -11.78 -6.09
CA TYR A 149 9.86 -11.69 -7.53
C TYR A 149 10.38 -10.34 -8.07
N ASP A 150 11.35 -10.40 -8.97
CA ASP A 150 11.76 -9.27 -9.82
C ASP A 150 10.82 -9.22 -11.04
N ALA A 151 9.88 -8.30 -11.01
CA ALA A 151 8.87 -8.09 -12.05
C ALA A 151 9.16 -6.81 -12.84
N ASN A 152 10.45 -6.50 -13.01
CA ASN A 152 11.01 -5.28 -13.62
C ASN A 152 11.02 -4.07 -12.68
N SER A 153 11.55 -4.23 -11.46
CA SER A 153 11.80 -3.20 -10.42
C SER A 153 10.58 -2.47 -9.84
N TRP A 154 9.63 -2.07 -10.68
CA TRP A 154 8.46 -1.29 -10.28
C TRP A 154 7.37 -2.17 -9.64
N HIS A 155 7.15 -3.34 -10.24
CA HIS A 155 6.12 -4.30 -9.84
C HIS A 155 6.63 -5.38 -8.89
N ASP A 156 7.90 -5.28 -8.49
CA ASP A 156 8.58 -6.23 -7.62
C ASP A 156 7.78 -6.57 -6.38
N VAL A 157 8.01 -7.79 -5.89
CA VAL A 157 7.35 -8.35 -4.73
C VAL A 157 8.37 -8.73 -3.67
N ALA A 158 8.25 -8.11 -2.50
CA ALA A 158 9.03 -8.45 -1.31
C ALA A 158 8.75 -9.88 -0.83
N ASN A 159 9.76 -10.51 -0.25
CA ASN A 159 9.57 -11.75 0.48
C ASN A 159 8.96 -11.48 1.87
N VAL A 160 7.64 -11.58 1.98
CA VAL A 160 6.91 -11.36 3.26
C VAL A 160 7.12 -12.46 4.30
N PHE A 161 7.77 -13.56 3.91
CA PHE A 161 8.16 -14.64 4.82
C PHE A 161 9.53 -14.41 5.45
N HIS A 162 10.26 -13.39 5.03
CA HIS A 162 11.51 -13.00 5.68
C HIS A 162 11.29 -12.73 7.18
N PRO A 163 12.17 -13.21 8.08
CA PRO A 163 12.00 -13.05 9.53
C PRO A 163 11.86 -11.59 9.98
N GLU A 164 12.50 -10.65 9.28
CA GLU A 164 12.44 -9.22 9.60
C GLU A 164 11.17 -8.51 9.11
N TRP A 165 10.33 -9.15 8.29
CA TRP A 165 9.13 -8.53 7.73
C TRP A 165 8.21 -7.87 8.78
N PRO A 166 7.92 -8.49 9.94
CA PRO A 166 7.11 -7.86 10.99
C PRO A 166 7.77 -6.63 11.62
N ALA A 167 9.08 -6.71 11.89
CA ALA A 167 9.83 -5.59 12.46
C ALA A 167 9.88 -4.41 11.49
N HIS A 168 10.08 -4.68 10.20
CA HIS A 168 10.01 -3.66 9.15
C HIS A 168 8.64 -2.99 9.07
N CYS A 169 7.55 -3.76 9.08
CA CYS A 169 6.19 -3.20 9.06
C CYS A 169 5.95 -2.28 10.27
N GLN A 170 6.41 -2.68 11.46
CA GLN A 170 6.32 -1.87 12.68
C GLN A 170 7.10 -0.56 12.55
N GLN A 171 8.37 -0.62 12.12
CA GLN A 171 9.21 0.57 11.91
C GLN A 171 8.63 1.52 10.85
N LEU A 172 8.10 0.97 9.76
CA LEU A 172 7.44 1.76 8.72
C LEU A 172 6.20 2.48 9.27
N ALA A 173 5.36 1.80 10.05
CA ALA A 173 4.18 2.39 10.67
C ALA A 173 4.57 3.49 11.68
N GLU A 174 5.57 3.25 12.52
CA GLU A 174 6.09 4.26 13.46
C GLU A 174 6.60 5.50 12.74
N LYS A 175 7.33 5.32 11.64
CA LYS A 175 7.89 6.43 10.86
C LYS A 175 6.83 7.21 10.09
N MET A 176 5.91 6.51 9.43
CA MET A 176 5.00 7.11 8.43
C MET A 176 3.60 7.39 8.97
N CYS A 177 3.10 6.59 9.90
CA CYS A 177 1.72 6.68 10.40
C CYS A 177 1.65 7.39 11.75
N ALA A 178 2.51 7.06 12.72
CA ALA A 178 2.46 7.65 14.05
C ALA A 178 2.46 9.20 14.09
N PRO A 179 3.23 9.91 13.23
CA PRO A 179 3.19 11.38 13.18
C PRO A 179 1.86 11.96 12.67
N ASN A 180 1.05 11.15 11.99
CA ASN A 180 -0.20 11.57 11.34
C ASN A 180 -1.45 11.12 12.09
N ARG A 181 -1.35 10.31 13.16
CA ARG A 181 -2.46 9.64 13.86
C ARG A 181 -3.64 10.54 14.31
N ASN A 182 -3.40 11.84 14.43
CA ASN A 182 -4.39 12.85 14.85
C ASN A 182 -4.74 13.86 13.73
N ASN A 183 -4.37 13.60 12.48
CA ASN A 183 -4.56 14.53 11.38
C ASN A 183 -5.87 14.29 10.63
N PRO A 184 -6.93 15.09 10.86
CA PRO A 184 -8.24 14.81 10.30
C PRO A 184 -8.32 15.09 8.78
N TYR A 185 -7.31 15.71 8.16
CA TYR A 185 -7.24 15.89 6.70
C TYR A 185 -6.68 14.67 5.97
N LEU A 186 -6.06 13.73 6.69
CA LEU A 186 -5.58 12.50 6.09
C LEU A 186 -6.76 11.54 5.90
N ILE A 187 -7.00 11.12 4.66
CA ILE A 187 -8.06 10.16 4.35
C ILE A 187 -7.61 8.75 4.71
N GLY A 188 -6.36 8.43 4.43
CA GLY A 188 -5.80 7.11 4.70
C GLY A 188 -4.51 6.81 3.97
N TYR A 189 -4.08 5.57 4.11
CA TYR A 189 -2.82 5.04 3.60
C TYR A 189 -3.04 4.05 2.46
N PHE A 190 -2.49 4.36 1.29
CA PHE A 190 -2.21 3.33 0.29
C PHE A 190 -1.00 2.50 0.75
N LEU A 191 -1.13 1.19 0.72
CA LEU A 191 -0.05 0.28 1.11
C LEU A 191 1.04 0.26 0.03
N ASP A 192 0.64 0.07 -1.22
CA ASP A 192 1.51 -0.06 -2.38
C ASP A 192 0.77 0.35 -3.67
N ASN A 193 1.35 0.05 -4.83
CA ASN A 193 0.75 0.25 -6.14
C ASN A 193 1.13 -0.88 -7.10
N GLU A 194 0.14 -1.58 -7.62
CA GLU A 194 0.26 -2.52 -8.74
C GLU A 194 1.33 -3.61 -8.56
N ARG A 195 1.41 -4.24 -7.38
CA ARG A 195 2.38 -5.34 -7.15
C ARG A 195 2.07 -6.54 -8.04
N ALA A 196 3.11 -7.25 -8.49
CA ALA A 196 2.98 -8.41 -9.37
C ALA A 196 2.57 -9.68 -8.60
N TRP A 197 1.28 -9.80 -8.28
CA TRP A 197 0.71 -11.00 -7.63
C TRP A 197 0.78 -12.28 -8.46
N ALA A 198 1.10 -12.16 -9.76
CA ALA A 198 1.48 -13.26 -10.65
C ALA A 198 0.48 -14.43 -10.71
N GLY A 199 -0.82 -14.15 -10.67
CA GLY A 199 -1.87 -15.15 -10.84
C GLY A 199 -1.96 -16.13 -9.68
N LEU A 200 -2.29 -17.39 -10.00
CA LEU A 200 -2.51 -18.45 -9.00
C LEU A 200 -1.20 -19.00 -8.42
N ASP A 201 -0.23 -19.33 -9.27
CA ASP A 201 0.97 -20.07 -8.88
C ASP A 201 2.28 -19.30 -9.09
N GLY A 202 2.26 -18.11 -9.68
CA GLY A 202 3.49 -17.38 -10.02
C GLY A 202 4.38 -17.09 -8.82
N LEU A 203 3.83 -16.58 -7.70
CA LEU A 203 4.62 -16.36 -6.48
C LEU A 203 5.12 -17.68 -5.85
N LEU A 204 4.34 -18.76 -5.94
CA LEU A 204 4.78 -20.08 -5.50
C LEU A 204 5.95 -20.57 -6.35
N MET A 205 5.89 -20.40 -7.67
CA MET A 205 6.96 -20.78 -8.59
C MET A 205 8.25 -20.00 -8.31
N GLN A 206 8.13 -18.70 -7.98
CA GLN A 206 9.28 -17.92 -7.51
C GLN A 206 9.83 -18.48 -6.20
N ALA A 207 8.99 -18.80 -5.22
CA ALA A 207 9.46 -19.41 -3.97
C ALA A 207 10.13 -20.79 -4.20
N TRP A 208 9.64 -21.58 -5.16
CA TRP A 208 10.28 -22.84 -5.54
C TRP A 208 11.61 -22.61 -6.27
N SER A 209 11.77 -21.58 -7.10
CA SER A 209 13.05 -21.36 -7.79
C SER A 209 14.20 -20.94 -6.87
N LYS A 210 13.91 -20.45 -5.66
CA LYS A 210 14.92 -20.00 -4.68
C LYS A 210 15.73 -21.14 -4.04
N PRO A 211 16.96 -20.87 -3.55
CA PRO A 211 17.78 -21.85 -2.84
C PRO A 211 17.17 -22.25 -1.47
N PRO A 212 17.56 -23.41 -0.89
CA PRO A 212 16.96 -23.96 0.34
C PRO A 212 17.06 -23.05 1.58
N GLN A 213 18.02 -22.13 1.61
CA GLN A 213 18.21 -21.17 2.70
C GLN A 213 17.21 -20.01 2.66
N HIS A 214 16.58 -19.75 1.51
CA HIS A 214 15.65 -18.65 1.33
C HIS A 214 14.35 -18.93 2.09
N SER A 215 13.86 -17.96 2.87
CA SER A 215 12.70 -18.15 3.75
C SER A 215 11.40 -18.41 2.99
N ALA A 216 11.20 -17.81 1.80
CA ALA A 216 10.09 -18.19 0.92
C ALA A 216 10.16 -19.66 0.44
N LYS A 217 11.35 -20.18 0.12
CA LYS A 217 11.54 -21.60 -0.23
C LYS A 217 11.18 -22.51 0.94
N GLN A 218 11.65 -22.17 2.14
CA GLN A 218 11.30 -22.91 3.35
C GLN A 218 9.79 -22.93 3.57
N LYS A 219 9.12 -21.79 3.38
CA LYS A 219 7.66 -21.70 3.48
C LYS A 219 6.93 -22.53 2.42
N PHE A 220 7.41 -22.54 1.18
CA PHE A 220 6.89 -23.41 0.13
C PHE A 220 6.95 -24.90 0.53
N VAL A 221 8.10 -25.36 1.04
CA VAL A 221 8.28 -26.76 1.46
C VAL A 221 7.43 -27.09 2.69
N GLU A 222 7.30 -26.17 3.64
CA GLU A 222 6.42 -26.30 4.80
C GLU A 222 4.96 -26.51 4.35
N ILE A 223 4.47 -25.67 3.45
CA ILE A 223 3.11 -25.79 2.91
C ILE A 223 2.96 -27.10 2.15
N ALA A 224 3.96 -27.54 1.37
CA ALA A 224 3.92 -28.82 0.67
C ALA A 224 3.77 -30.00 1.64
N ARG A 225 4.54 -30.00 2.74
CA ARG A 225 4.46 -31.02 3.79
C ARG A 225 3.12 -31.04 4.50
N ASN A 226 2.52 -29.87 4.73
CA ASN A 226 1.24 -29.78 5.42
C ASN A 226 0.05 -30.12 4.51
N HIS A 227 0.16 -29.81 3.22
CA HIS A 227 -0.92 -30.00 2.26
C HIS A 227 -1.02 -31.44 1.74
N PHE A 228 0.09 -32.18 1.73
CA PHE A 228 0.16 -33.54 1.22
C PHE A 228 0.54 -34.54 2.30
N PRO A 229 -0.08 -35.73 2.36
CA PRO A 229 0.24 -36.76 3.35
C PRO A 229 1.65 -37.36 3.20
N GLY A 230 2.32 -37.14 2.06
CA GLY A 230 3.64 -37.67 1.75
C GLY A 230 4.18 -37.11 0.43
N ILE A 231 5.47 -37.35 0.17
CA ILE A 231 6.14 -36.86 -1.04
C ILE A 231 5.59 -37.52 -2.32
N GLU A 232 5.06 -38.73 -2.22
CA GLU A 232 4.41 -39.46 -3.32
C GLU A 232 3.14 -38.74 -3.78
N ALA A 233 2.33 -38.24 -2.84
CA ALA A 233 1.12 -37.47 -3.15
C ALA A 233 1.48 -36.12 -3.78
N PHE A 234 2.53 -35.45 -3.28
CA PHE A 234 3.07 -34.25 -3.94
C PHE A 234 3.53 -34.57 -5.37
N ASN A 235 4.28 -35.67 -5.55
CA ASN A 235 4.77 -36.11 -6.85
C ASN A 235 3.63 -36.40 -7.84
N GLN A 236 2.54 -36.99 -7.38
CA GLN A 236 1.35 -37.21 -8.19
C GLN A 236 0.70 -35.88 -8.59
N ALA A 237 0.56 -34.94 -7.66
CA ALA A 237 -0.06 -33.64 -7.91
C ALA A 237 0.75 -32.75 -8.85
N TRP A 238 2.09 -32.79 -8.77
CA TRP A 238 3.00 -31.92 -9.52
C TRP A 238 3.73 -32.63 -10.67
N HIS A 239 3.44 -33.91 -10.90
CA HIS A 239 4.13 -34.78 -11.86
C HIS A 239 5.66 -34.77 -11.67
N THR A 240 6.12 -34.87 -10.42
CA THR A 240 7.54 -34.93 -10.04
C THR A 240 7.94 -36.33 -9.55
N ARG A 241 9.20 -36.51 -9.15
CA ARG A 241 9.75 -37.80 -8.71
C ARG A 241 10.73 -37.66 -7.53
N PHE A 242 10.49 -36.71 -6.65
CA PHE A 242 11.34 -36.48 -5.47
C PHE A 242 11.19 -37.65 -4.49
N LYS A 243 12.30 -38.10 -3.88
CA LYS A 243 12.27 -39.19 -2.88
C LYS A 243 11.90 -38.70 -1.49
N THR A 244 12.16 -37.43 -1.19
CA THR A 244 11.83 -36.79 0.10
C THR A 244 11.48 -35.31 -0.11
N PHE A 245 10.88 -34.70 0.90
CA PHE A 245 10.69 -33.23 0.91
C PHE A 245 12.02 -32.46 1.02
N ASP A 246 13.10 -33.08 1.48
CA ASP A 246 14.42 -32.45 1.51
C ASP A 246 14.99 -32.36 0.08
N GLU A 247 14.73 -33.36 -0.76
CA GLU A 247 15.06 -33.28 -2.19
C GLU A 247 14.25 -32.17 -2.89
N LEU A 248 12.96 -32.01 -2.53
CA LEU A 248 12.14 -30.88 -3.00
C LEU A 248 12.72 -29.53 -2.53
N ALA A 249 13.23 -29.45 -1.30
CA ALA A 249 13.78 -28.22 -0.74
C ALA A 249 15.00 -27.71 -1.52
N VAL A 250 15.83 -28.62 -2.03
CA VAL A 250 17.01 -28.28 -2.84
C VAL A 250 16.65 -28.01 -4.31
N SER A 251 15.49 -28.48 -4.78
CA SER A 251 15.05 -28.27 -6.16
C SER A 251 14.76 -26.79 -6.47
N THR A 252 15.35 -26.26 -7.53
CA THR A 252 15.11 -24.89 -8.05
C THR A 252 14.36 -24.90 -9.40
N ARG A 253 13.72 -26.01 -9.75
CA ARG A 253 13.00 -26.21 -11.02
C ARG A 253 11.49 -26.23 -10.78
N PRO A 254 10.80 -25.08 -10.75
CA PRO A 254 9.37 -25.02 -10.53
C PRO A 254 8.58 -25.70 -11.64
N LYS A 255 7.37 -26.14 -11.30
CA LYS A 255 6.34 -26.58 -12.25
C LYS A 255 5.09 -25.76 -12.06
N HIS A 256 4.25 -25.71 -13.09
CA HIS A 256 2.92 -25.10 -13.00
C HIS A 256 1.95 -26.00 -12.24
N ALA A 257 1.00 -25.37 -11.55
CA ALA A 257 -0.07 -26.05 -10.84
C ALA A 257 -1.16 -26.54 -11.81
N LEU A 258 -1.00 -27.75 -12.34
CA LEU A 258 -1.91 -28.30 -13.36
C LEU A 258 -3.06 -29.12 -12.77
N THR A 259 -2.79 -29.93 -11.74
CA THR A 259 -3.81 -30.78 -11.11
C THR A 259 -4.65 -30.00 -10.10
N PRO A 260 -5.88 -30.46 -9.78
CA PRO A 260 -6.70 -29.83 -8.73
C PRO A 260 -5.97 -29.72 -7.38
N ALA A 261 -5.22 -30.74 -6.98
CA ALA A 261 -4.47 -30.74 -5.73
C ALA A 261 -3.29 -29.73 -5.75
N ALA A 262 -2.57 -29.64 -6.87
CA ALA A 262 -1.52 -28.62 -7.01
C ALA A 262 -2.10 -27.20 -7.00
N LYS A 263 -3.25 -26.98 -7.66
CA LYS A 263 -3.97 -25.69 -7.66
C LYS A 263 -4.45 -25.30 -6.26
N ALA A 264 -4.97 -26.25 -5.50
CA ALA A 264 -5.39 -26.03 -4.11
C ALA A 264 -4.20 -25.61 -3.22
N MET A 265 -3.04 -26.27 -3.37
CA MET A 265 -1.82 -25.86 -2.66
C MET A 265 -1.33 -24.48 -3.12
N ALA A 266 -1.37 -24.18 -4.41
CA ALA A 266 -0.96 -22.88 -4.95
C ALA A 266 -1.85 -21.75 -4.42
N GLU A 267 -3.16 -21.96 -4.38
CA GLU A 267 -4.10 -21.00 -3.77
C GLU A 267 -3.80 -20.82 -2.27
N ASP A 268 -3.50 -21.90 -1.53
CA ASP A 268 -3.16 -21.79 -0.10
C ASP A 268 -1.85 -21.03 0.12
N PHE A 269 -0.82 -21.27 -0.70
CA PHE A 269 0.42 -20.49 -0.66
C PHE A 269 0.15 -19.00 -0.90
N LEU A 270 -0.60 -18.69 -1.95
CA LEU A 270 -0.94 -17.31 -2.30
C LEU A 270 -1.78 -16.63 -1.20
N ARG A 271 -2.74 -17.36 -0.62
CA ARG A 271 -3.53 -16.90 0.53
C ARG A 271 -2.63 -16.60 1.73
N GLN A 272 -1.73 -17.50 2.09
CA GLN A 272 -0.82 -17.31 3.22
C GLN A 272 0.12 -16.12 2.99
N PHE A 273 0.60 -15.93 1.75
CA PHE A 273 1.37 -14.76 1.37
C PHE A 273 0.54 -13.47 1.53
N ALA A 274 -0.68 -13.43 0.99
CA ALA A 274 -1.56 -12.27 1.08
C ALA A 274 -1.92 -11.93 2.53
N VAL A 275 -2.29 -12.93 3.35
CA VAL A 275 -2.54 -12.77 4.78
C VAL A 275 -1.31 -12.19 5.47
N ARG A 276 -0.12 -12.75 5.22
CA ARG A 276 1.12 -12.29 5.85
C ARG A 276 1.45 -10.86 5.46
N TYR A 277 1.24 -10.46 4.21
CA TYR A 277 1.40 -9.08 3.76
C TYR A 277 0.41 -8.16 4.47
N PHE A 278 -0.90 -8.34 4.23
CA PHE A 278 -1.93 -7.40 4.64
C PHE A 278 -2.10 -7.33 6.15
N LYS A 279 -2.14 -8.48 6.83
CA LYS A 279 -2.34 -8.51 8.28
C LYS A 279 -1.19 -7.85 9.02
N THR A 280 0.05 -8.12 8.61
CA THR A 280 1.23 -7.63 9.33
C THR A 280 1.32 -6.11 9.27
N ILE A 281 1.14 -5.52 8.08
CA ILE A 281 1.12 -4.05 7.97
C ILE A 281 -0.11 -3.44 8.63
N ARG A 282 -1.29 -4.06 8.50
CA ARG A 282 -2.52 -3.58 9.17
C ARG A 282 -2.35 -3.53 10.68
N ASP A 283 -1.80 -4.59 11.29
CA ASP A 283 -1.60 -4.65 12.73
C ASP A 283 -0.55 -3.63 13.20
N ALA A 284 0.53 -3.44 12.44
CA ALA A 284 1.53 -2.42 12.71
C ALA A 284 0.94 -1.01 12.66
N VAL A 285 0.18 -0.67 11.63
CA VAL A 285 -0.49 0.63 11.50
C VAL A 285 -1.48 0.84 12.64
N ARG A 286 -2.36 -0.13 12.92
CA ARG A 286 -3.41 0.01 13.94
C ARG A 286 -2.86 0.19 15.37
N ARG A 287 -1.62 -0.26 15.66
CA ARG A 287 -0.96 0.01 16.96
C ARG A 287 -0.61 1.48 17.17
N VAL A 288 -0.26 2.19 16.11
CA VAL A 288 0.25 3.57 16.19
C VAL A 288 -0.74 4.60 15.63
N ASP A 289 -1.68 4.14 14.81
CA ASP A 289 -2.73 4.92 14.16
C ASP A 289 -4.03 4.07 14.05
N PRO A 290 -4.89 4.14 15.08
CA PRO A 290 -6.16 3.41 15.06
C PRO A 290 -7.23 4.08 14.18
N ASN A 291 -6.98 5.29 13.66
CA ASN A 291 -8.01 6.17 13.13
C ASN A 291 -8.09 6.15 11.59
N HIS A 292 -6.94 6.19 10.91
CA HIS A 292 -6.92 6.39 9.45
C HIS A 292 -7.18 5.11 8.65
N MET A 293 -7.88 5.24 7.52
CA MET A 293 -8.22 4.09 6.67
C MET A 293 -6.99 3.49 5.97
N LEU A 294 -7.03 2.18 5.74
CA LEU A 294 -6.14 1.46 4.84
C LEU A 294 -6.84 1.32 3.47
N LEU A 295 -6.23 1.91 2.45
CA LEU A 295 -6.84 2.13 1.13
C LEU A 295 -6.41 1.06 0.10
N GLY A 296 -5.97 -0.12 0.54
CA GLY A 296 -5.49 -1.18 -0.34
C GLY A 296 -4.20 -0.79 -1.06
N MET A 297 -4.00 -1.29 -2.28
CA MET A 297 -2.73 -1.18 -3.02
C MET A 297 -2.87 -0.78 -4.48
N ARG A 298 -3.95 -0.09 -4.86
CA ARG A 298 -4.12 0.50 -6.21
C ARG A 298 -3.80 -0.50 -7.31
N GLN A 299 -4.39 -1.68 -7.22
CA GLN A 299 -3.99 -2.80 -8.03
C GLN A 299 -4.46 -2.63 -9.48
N ASN A 300 -3.62 -2.94 -10.47
CA ASN A 300 -4.02 -2.82 -11.86
C ASN A 300 -5.18 -3.79 -12.14
N ALA A 301 -6.30 -3.25 -12.61
CA ALA A 301 -7.54 -4.00 -12.89
C ALA A 301 -7.35 -5.01 -14.03
N HIS A 302 -6.41 -4.75 -14.95
CA HIS A 302 -6.04 -5.69 -16.01
C HIS A 302 -4.94 -6.67 -15.58
N GLY A 303 -4.46 -6.58 -14.34
CA GLY A 303 -3.42 -7.43 -13.82
C GLY A 303 -3.92 -8.83 -13.45
N SER A 304 -3.04 -9.83 -13.57
CA SER A 304 -3.30 -11.21 -13.17
C SER A 304 -3.33 -11.35 -11.64
N VAL A 305 -4.44 -10.93 -11.00
CA VAL A 305 -4.61 -11.01 -9.54
C VAL A 305 -5.71 -12.01 -9.21
N HIS A 306 -5.32 -13.08 -8.52
CA HIS A 306 -6.25 -14.13 -8.14
C HIS A 306 -7.31 -13.63 -7.14
N PRO A 307 -8.58 -14.07 -7.21
CA PRO A 307 -9.66 -13.71 -6.27
C PRO A 307 -9.32 -13.82 -4.78
N VAL A 308 -8.44 -14.75 -4.41
CA VAL A 308 -7.99 -14.91 -3.02
C VAL A 308 -7.26 -13.66 -2.50
N VAL A 309 -6.49 -12.98 -3.34
CA VAL A 309 -5.79 -11.74 -2.96
C VAL A 309 -6.77 -10.61 -2.70
N TRP A 310 -7.80 -10.48 -3.54
CA TRP A 310 -8.87 -9.49 -3.35
C TRP A 310 -9.65 -9.74 -2.05
N ARG A 311 -9.97 -11.01 -1.77
CA ARG A 311 -10.64 -11.43 -0.53
C ARG A 311 -9.83 -11.06 0.71
N GLU A 312 -8.53 -11.36 0.72
CA GLU A 312 -7.67 -11.01 1.86
C GLU A 312 -7.44 -9.50 1.94
N MET A 313 -7.33 -8.77 0.81
CA MET A 313 -7.28 -7.31 0.82
C MET A 313 -8.52 -6.72 1.52
N GLY A 314 -9.72 -7.19 1.16
CA GLY A 314 -10.98 -6.74 1.77
C GLY A 314 -11.15 -7.13 3.24
N ARG A 315 -10.42 -8.15 3.72
CA ARG A 315 -10.42 -8.54 5.14
C ARG A 315 -9.60 -7.60 6.02
N TYR A 316 -8.56 -6.97 5.46
CA TYR A 316 -7.58 -6.20 6.24
C TYR A 316 -7.54 -4.70 5.86
N CYS A 317 -8.11 -4.30 4.72
CA CYS A 317 -8.20 -2.91 4.29
C CYS A 317 -9.63 -2.40 4.42
N ASP A 318 -9.80 -1.10 4.69
CA ASP A 318 -11.10 -0.45 4.78
C ASP A 318 -11.70 -0.21 3.38
N ILE A 319 -10.85 -0.01 2.36
CA ILE A 319 -11.23 0.18 0.96
C ILE A 319 -10.30 -0.62 0.06
N ILE A 320 -10.87 -1.38 -0.89
CA ILE A 320 -10.13 -2.00 -2.00
C ILE A 320 -10.00 -0.96 -3.11
N THR A 321 -8.78 -0.75 -3.61
CA THR A 321 -8.54 0.18 -4.73
C THR A 321 -7.88 -0.49 -5.91
N LEU A 322 -8.32 -0.09 -7.10
CA LEU A 322 -7.82 -0.54 -8.38
C LEU A 322 -7.48 0.64 -9.29
N ASN A 323 -6.47 0.45 -10.13
CA ASN A 323 -6.19 1.34 -11.25
C ASN A 323 -6.83 0.72 -12.49
N TYR A 324 -7.73 1.45 -13.15
CA TYR A 324 -8.38 1.00 -14.36
C TYR A 324 -8.17 2.04 -15.45
N TYR A 325 -7.47 1.62 -16.50
CA TYR A 325 -7.23 2.41 -17.69
C TYR A 325 -7.90 1.67 -18.86
N PRO A 326 -9.08 2.11 -19.32
CA PRO A 326 -9.72 1.46 -20.45
C PRO A 326 -8.90 1.70 -21.72
N VAL A 327 -8.94 0.73 -22.64
CA VAL A 327 -8.39 0.95 -23.98
C VAL A 327 -9.32 1.91 -24.72
N ILE A 328 -8.78 3.07 -25.07
CA ILE A 328 -9.49 4.07 -25.87
C ILE A 328 -9.04 3.89 -27.31
N HIS A 329 -9.96 3.48 -28.18
CA HIS A 329 -9.71 3.50 -29.61
C HIS A 329 -9.99 4.93 -30.12
N PRO A 330 -9.05 5.57 -30.83
CA PRO A 330 -9.18 6.98 -31.22
C PRO A 330 -10.45 7.27 -32.02
N GLU A 331 -10.91 6.33 -32.84
CA GLU A 331 -12.13 6.48 -33.64
C GLU A 331 -13.40 5.90 -32.98
N ARG A 332 -13.25 4.89 -32.11
CA ARG A 332 -14.40 4.11 -31.58
C ARG A 332 -14.70 4.46 -30.13
N GLY A 333 -13.93 5.36 -29.53
CA GLY A 333 -14.05 5.75 -28.14
C GLY A 333 -13.61 4.65 -27.17
N VAL A 334 -14.14 4.72 -25.95
CA VAL A 334 -13.87 3.76 -24.88
C VAL A 334 -14.46 2.40 -25.29
N GLN A 335 -13.61 1.40 -25.55
CA GLN A 335 -14.10 0.03 -25.67
C GLN A 335 -14.55 -0.44 -24.29
N GLN A 336 -15.76 -1.01 -24.21
CA GLN A 336 -16.24 -1.63 -22.96
C GLN A 336 -15.23 -2.68 -22.52
N SER A 337 -14.51 -2.40 -21.44
CA SER A 337 -13.68 -3.39 -20.77
C SER A 337 -14.51 -3.95 -19.62
N HIS A 338 -14.80 -5.25 -19.66
CA HIS A 338 -15.39 -5.97 -18.54
C HIS A 338 -14.31 -6.12 -17.46
N ILE A 339 -14.56 -5.58 -16.26
CA ILE A 339 -13.78 -5.84 -15.04
C ILE A 339 -14.38 -7.06 -14.34
#